data_AF-K8WFS9-F1
#
_entry.id   AF-K8WFS9-F1
#
_cell.length_a   1.000
_cell.length_b   1.000
_cell.length_c   1.000
_cell.angle_alpha   90.00
_cell.angle_beta   90.00
_cell.angle_gamma   90.00
#
_symmetry.space_group_name_H-M   'P 1'
#
loop_
_entity.id
_entity.type
_entity.pdbx_description
1 polymer ?
#
loop_
_entity_poly.entity_id
_entity_poly.type
_entity_poly.pdbx_seq_one_letter_code
_entity_poly.pdbx_strand_id
1 'polypeptide(L)'
;MLRCTLIALSLLTCVTSQAADYKCSVTPKDDILATSTNVQVIGRSGDLNITPAGDITLNGKNIVLTDAQKQQAISYQAAIRSDIPWIKQETQQKLSASKNTLDKVVIRVIGDDSNVRKRLTNLEKDLNKQIDKVIETRQDGFTFHHQALSEVETKGRQLVNDSLGGMLQDSINEMGRKQLLSGGDSQKALQGLLGNLGGLQKDLESEWKNQENSFQQFGQQVCSKVTSLEQQRIALLNSIK
;
A
#
# COMPACT_ATOMS: atom_id res chain seq x y z
N MET A 1 7.67 -32.23 16.32
CA MET A 1 8.48 -31.02 16.05
C MET A 1 8.33 -30.47 14.62
N LEU A 2 7.38 -30.95 13.81
CA LEU A 2 7.14 -30.42 12.45
C LEU A 2 5.89 -29.53 12.30
N ARG A 3 5.10 -29.32 13.37
CA ARG A 3 3.77 -28.66 13.28
C ARG A 3 3.76 -27.17 13.66
N CYS A 4 4.66 -26.71 14.54
CA CYS A 4 4.78 -25.28 14.86
C CYS A 4 5.53 -24.50 13.77
N THR A 5 6.49 -25.15 13.09
CA THR A 5 7.19 -24.57 11.93
C THR A 5 6.27 -24.48 10.71
N LEU A 6 5.25 -25.33 10.61
CA LEU A 6 4.26 -25.25 9.53
C LEU A 6 3.31 -24.06 9.69
N ILE A 7 2.91 -23.68 10.89
CA ILE A 7 1.94 -22.58 11.08
C ILE A 7 2.57 -21.21 10.79
N ALA A 8 3.86 -21.02 11.09
CA ALA A 8 4.57 -19.78 10.76
C ALA A 8 4.92 -19.67 9.26
N LEU A 9 5.10 -20.79 8.56
CA LEU A 9 5.43 -20.84 7.12
C LEU A 9 4.21 -21.02 6.20
N SER A 10 3.09 -21.57 6.69
CA SER A 10 1.84 -21.69 5.93
C SER A 10 1.11 -20.35 5.76
N LEU A 11 1.54 -19.32 6.47
CA LEU A 11 0.99 -17.96 6.42
C LEU A 11 1.51 -17.13 5.24
N LEU A 12 2.34 -17.71 4.36
CA LEU A 12 3.05 -16.99 3.30
C LEU A 12 2.65 -17.39 1.87
N THR A 13 1.73 -18.33 1.67
CA THR A 13 1.32 -18.76 0.32
C THR A 13 0.34 -17.81 -0.36
N CYS A 14 -0.30 -16.88 0.36
CA CYS A 14 -1.27 -15.95 -0.26
C CYS A 14 -0.65 -14.68 -0.87
N VAL A 15 0.63 -14.39 -0.65
CA VAL A 15 1.30 -13.27 -1.35
C VAL A 15 1.64 -13.59 -2.82
N THR A 16 1.46 -14.84 -3.27
CA THR A 16 1.74 -15.22 -4.67
C THR A 16 0.60 -15.93 -5.40
N SER A 17 -0.52 -16.27 -4.77
CA SER A 17 -1.51 -17.17 -5.41
C SER A 17 -2.95 -16.65 -5.58
N GLN A 18 -3.29 -15.42 -5.18
CA GLN A 18 -4.62 -14.84 -5.48
C GLN A 18 -4.63 -13.40 -6.02
N ALA A 19 -3.46 -12.85 -6.36
CA ALA A 19 -3.37 -11.64 -7.20
C ALA A 19 -3.38 -11.96 -8.71
N ALA A 20 -3.90 -13.14 -9.09
CA ALA A 20 -3.71 -13.71 -10.43
C ALA A 20 -4.58 -13.08 -11.53
N ASP A 21 -5.65 -12.33 -11.22
CA ASP A 21 -6.52 -11.75 -12.27
C ASP A 21 -6.86 -10.27 -12.13
N TYR A 22 -6.46 -9.57 -11.06
CA TYR A 22 -6.69 -8.13 -10.97
C TYR A 22 -5.55 -7.32 -11.58
N LYS A 23 -5.41 -7.41 -12.92
CA LYS A 23 -4.58 -6.47 -13.68
C LYS A 23 -5.40 -5.22 -13.94
N CYS A 24 -5.08 -4.13 -13.25
CA CYS A 24 -5.60 -2.84 -13.64
C CYS A 24 -5.17 -2.55 -15.08
N SER A 25 -6.13 -2.30 -15.97
CA SER A 25 -5.86 -2.14 -17.41
C SER A 25 -5.13 -0.83 -17.74
N VAL A 26 -4.99 0.06 -16.76
CA VAL A 26 -4.38 1.37 -16.90
C VAL A 26 -3.15 1.46 -15.99
N THR A 27 -2.01 1.81 -16.60
CA THR A 27 -0.80 2.21 -15.87
C THR A 27 -0.61 3.70 -16.11
N PRO A 28 -0.58 4.54 -15.06
CA PRO A 28 -0.27 5.96 -15.19
C PRO A 28 1.08 6.16 -15.89
N LYS A 29 1.14 7.12 -16.83
CA LYS A 29 2.35 7.42 -17.63
C LYS A 29 2.78 8.88 -17.57
N ASP A 30 2.11 9.66 -16.73
CA ASP A 30 2.36 11.08 -16.59
C ASP A 30 2.69 11.37 -15.13
N ASP A 31 3.63 12.29 -14.92
CA ASP A 31 3.87 12.89 -13.62
C ASP A 31 2.82 13.97 -13.36
N ILE A 32 2.42 14.13 -12.11
CA ILE A 32 1.42 15.13 -11.73
C ILE A 32 1.98 15.97 -10.60
N LEU A 33 2.00 17.29 -10.80
CA LEU A 33 2.26 18.26 -9.75
C LEU A 33 0.97 19.00 -9.44
N ALA A 34 0.46 18.86 -8.22
CA ALA A 34 -0.71 19.61 -7.77
C ALA A 34 -0.29 20.58 -6.68
N THR A 35 -0.54 21.87 -6.91
CA THR A 35 -0.34 22.97 -5.94
C THR A 35 -1.67 23.62 -5.61
N SER A 36 -1.78 24.53 -4.64
CA SER A 36 -3.03 25.29 -4.43
C SER A 36 -3.50 26.09 -5.66
N THR A 37 -2.57 26.49 -6.54
CA THR A 37 -2.84 27.37 -7.68
C THR A 37 -3.04 26.67 -9.00
N ASN A 38 -2.60 25.42 -9.14
CA ASN A 38 -2.77 24.66 -10.39
C ASN A 38 -2.55 23.16 -10.21
N VAL A 39 -2.96 22.39 -11.22
CA VAL A 39 -2.55 21.01 -11.47
C VAL A 39 -1.81 20.96 -12.79
N GLN A 40 -0.58 20.47 -12.76
CA GLN A 40 0.26 20.24 -13.93
C GLN A 40 0.40 18.73 -14.16
N VAL A 41 0.12 18.28 -15.38
CA VAL A 41 0.23 16.88 -15.82
C VAL A 41 1.26 16.83 -16.94
N ILE A 42 2.37 16.13 -16.69
CA ILE A 42 3.54 16.11 -17.55
C ILE A 42 3.74 14.70 -18.09
N GLY A 43 3.70 14.55 -19.40
CA GLY A 43 4.08 13.28 -20.03
C GLY A 43 4.07 13.33 -21.54
N ARG A 44 3.84 12.17 -22.17
CA ARG A 44 3.99 12.03 -23.63
C ARG A 44 3.03 12.90 -24.45
N SER A 45 1.90 13.29 -23.86
CA SER A 45 0.90 14.13 -24.52
C SER A 45 1.18 15.63 -24.38
N GLY A 46 2.25 16.00 -23.69
CA GLY A 46 2.66 17.38 -23.44
C GLY A 46 2.62 17.75 -21.96
N ASP A 47 2.82 19.04 -21.71
CA ASP A 47 2.72 19.69 -20.41
C ASP A 47 1.37 20.41 -20.30
N LEU A 48 0.42 19.77 -19.61
CA LEU A 48 -0.93 20.28 -19.40
C LEU A 48 -1.01 20.93 -18.02
N ASN A 49 -1.28 22.22 -17.97
CA ASN A 49 -1.45 22.96 -16.73
C ASN A 49 -2.87 23.52 -16.63
N ILE A 50 -3.53 23.29 -15.49
CA ILE A 50 -4.94 23.59 -15.23
C ILE A 50 -5.08 24.41 -13.95
N THR A 51 -5.71 25.58 -14.04
CA THR A 51 -6.02 26.41 -12.86
C THR A 51 -7.28 25.89 -12.13
N PRO A 52 -7.52 26.28 -10.86
CA PRO A 52 -8.75 25.96 -10.15
C PRO A 52 -10.02 26.43 -10.88
N ALA A 53 -9.92 27.53 -11.64
CA ALA A 53 -11.02 28.05 -12.45
C ALA A 53 -11.26 27.23 -13.73
N GLY A 54 -10.36 26.31 -14.10
CA GLY A 54 -10.45 25.48 -15.31
C GLY A 54 -9.77 26.08 -16.53
N ASP A 55 -8.99 27.15 -16.38
CA ASP A 55 -8.21 27.69 -17.50
C ASP A 55 -7.03 26.76 -17.78
N ILE A 56 -6.72 26.55 -19.06
CA ILE A 56 -5.68 25.61 -19.51
C ILE A 56 -4.56 26.31 -20.24
N THR A 57 -3.33 25.91 -19.93
CA THR A 57 -2.20 26.07 -20.85
C THR A 57 -1.63 24.70 -21.23
N LEU A 58 -1.38 24.49 -22.53
CA LEU A 58 -0.75 23.27 -23.05
C LEU A 58 0.59 23.64 -23.69
N ASN A 59 1.68 23.04 -23.20
CA ASN A 59 3.06 23.36 -23.62
C ASN A 59 3.35 24.88 -23.58
N GLY A 60 2.88 25.54 -22.52
CA GLY A 60 3.02 26.98 -22.32
C GLY A 60 2.07 27.88 -23.13
N LYS A 61 1.23 27.31 -24.00
CA LYS A 61 0.25 28.08 -24.79
C LYS A 61 -1.11 28.07 -24.12
N ASN A 62 -1.70 29.24 -23.92
CA ASN A 62 -3.07 29.36 -23.43
C ASN A 62 -4.06 28.79 -24.45
N ILE A 63 -5.01 27.98 -23.99
CA ILE A 63 -6.07 27.41 -24.81
C ILE A 63 -7.39 28.13 -24.51
N VAL A 64 -8.04 28.66 -25.54
CA VAL A 64 -9.38 29.25 -25.41
C VAL A 64 -10.40 28.11 -25.30
N LEU A 65 -11.09 28.05 -24.17
CA LEU A 65 -12.04 26.99 -23.86
C LEU A 65 -13.49 27.46 -23.99
N THR A 66 -14.35 26.56 -24.44
CA THR A 66 -15.80 26.61 -24.24
C THR A 66 -16.15 26.30 -22.79
N ASP A 67 -17.36 26.65 -22.35
CA ASP A 67 -17.84 26.35 -20.99
C ASP A 67 -17.80 24.85 -20.68
N ALA A 68 -18.12 24.00 -21.67
CA ALA A 68 -18.07 22.55 -21.52
C ALA A 68 -16.65 22.03 -21.28
N GLN A 69 -15.66 22.51 -22.06
CA GLN A 69 -14.26 22.14 -21.88
C GLN A 69 -13.71 22.66 -20.55
N LYS A 70 -14.09 23.88 -20.15
CA LYS A 70 -13.73 24.44 -18.85
C LYS A 70 -14.28 23.60 -17.70
N GLN A 71 -15.53 23.13 -17.80
CA GLN A 71 -16.11 22.24 -16.81
C GLN A 71 -15.42 20.87 -16.76
N GLN A 72 -15.00 20.33 -17.91
CA GLN A 72 -14.18 19.11 -17.96
C GLN A 72 -12.84 19.31 -17.25
N ALA A 73 -12.17 20.44 -17.50
CA ALA A 73 -10.91 20.80 -16.86
C ALA A 73 -11.04 20.90 -15.32
N ILE A 74 -12.09 21.56 -14.84
CA ILE A 74 -12.42 21.67 -13.41
C ILE A 74 -12.64 20.29 -12.80
N SER A 75 -13.42 19.45 -13.47
CA SER A 75 -13.76 18.10 -12.97
C SER A 75 -12.51 17.22 -12.88
N TYR A 76 -11.67 17.25 -13.91
CA TYR A 76 -10.43 16.48 -13.95
C TYR A 76 -9.43 16.91 -12.88
N GLN A 77 -9.17 18.21 -12.74
CA GLN A 77 -8.23 18.70 -11.72
C GLN A 77 -8.77 18.47 -10.28
N ALA A 78 -10.09 18.56 -10.06
CA ALA A 78 -10.70 18.22 -8.78
C ALA A 78 -10.55 16.73 -8.45
N ALA A 79 -10.75 15.84 -9.44
CA ALA A 79 -10.55 14.40 -9.27
C ALA A 79 -9.10 14.07 -8.90
N ILE A 80 -8.11 14.68 -9.57
CA ILE A 80 -6.68 14.54 -9.23
C ILE A 80 -6.43 14.91 -7.76
N ARG A 81 -6.94 16.07 -7.34
CA ARG A 81 -6.73 16.60 -5.99
C ARG A 81 -7.37 15.75 -4.89
N SER A 82 -8.44 15.04 -5.20
CA SER A 82 -9.12 14.15 -4.26
C SER A 82 -8.50 12.76 -4.26
N ASP A 83 -8.34 12.16 -5.44
CA ASP A 83 -8.09 10.73 -5.55
C ASP A 83 -6.63 10.37 -5.26
N ILE A 84 -5.65 11.16 -5.68
CA ILE A 84 -4.24 10.83 -5.45
C ILE A 84 -3.87 10.89 -3.96
N PRO A 85 -4.22 11.95 -3.21
CA PRO A 85 -3.99 11.96 -1.76
C PRO A 85 -4.73 10.83 -1.04
N TRP A 86 -5.97 10.52 -1.46
CA TRP A 86 -6.72 9.40 -0.91
C TRP A 86 -6.01 8.06 -1.12
N ILE A 87 -5.46 7.79 -2.32
CA ILE A 87 -4.70 6.56 -2.60
C ILE A 87 -3.51 6.44 -1.64
N LYS A 88 -2.74 7.52 -1.45
CA LYS A 88 -1.61 7.53 -0.50
C LYS A 88 -2.08 7.22 0.91
N GLN A 89 -3.05 7.98 1.41
CA GLN A 89 -3.55 7.87 2.77
C GLN A 89 -4.10 6.47 3.07
N GLU A 90 -4.93 5.92 2.19
CA GLU A 90 -5.48 4.58 2.38
C GLU A 90 -4.41 3.50 2.30
N THR A 91 -3.42 3.62 1.41
CA THR A 91 -2.29 2.67 1.36
C THR A 91 -1.56 2.62 2.71
N GLN A 92 -1.27 3.79 3.28
CA GLN A 92 -0.59 3.90 4.59
C GLN A 92 -1.45 3.31 5.72
N GLN A 93 -2.76 3.56 5.71
CA GLN A 93 -3.69 2.99 6.70
C GLN A 93 -3.76 1.46 6.61
N LYS A 94 -3.86 0.88 5.40
CA LYS A 94 -3.90 -0.58 5.21
C LYS A 94 -2.59 -1.24 5.64
N LEU A 95 -1.46 -0.60 5.36
CA LEU A 95 -0.16 -1.06 5.82
C LEU A 95 -0.09 -1.08 7.36
N SER A 96 -0.54 0.00 8.00
CA SER A 96 -0.56 0.08 9.47
C SER A 96 -1.51 -0.93 10.11
N ALA A 97 -2.70 -1.11 9.52
CA ALA A 97 -3.65 -2.13 9.96
C ALA A 97 -3.04 -3.54 9.87
N SER A 98 -2.38 -3.86 8.75
CA SER A 98 -1.70 -5.14 8.56
C SER A 98 -0.59 -5.38 9.57
N LYS A 99 0.26 -4.37 9.80
CA LYS A 99 1.30 -4.41 10.83
C LYS A 99 0.70 -4.65 12.21
N ASN A 100 -0.38 -3.97 12.56
CA ASN A 100 -1.00 -4.09 13.88
C ASN A 100 -1.66 -5.46 14.09
N THR A 101 -2.26 -6.04 13.04
CA THR A 101 -2.75 -7.42 13.08
C THR A 101 -1.62 -8.42 13.30
N LEU A 102 -0.50 -8.27 12.57
CA LEU A 102 0.71 -9.08 12.75
C LEU A 102 1.31 -8.93 14.16
N ASP A 103 1.39 -7.71 14.68
CA ASP A 103 1.93 -7.42 16.01
C ASP A 103 1.14 -8.15 17.10
N LYS A 104 -0.20 -8.19 17.01
CA LYS A 104 -1.06 -8.97 17.92
C LYS A 104 -0.76 -10.47 17.88
N VAL A 105 -0.32 -11.01 16.74
CA VAL A 105 0.09 -12.41 16.64
C VAL A 105 1.41 -12.62 17.35
N VAL A 106 2.39 -11.75 17.07
CA VAL A 106 3.73 -11.81 17.65
C VAL A 106 3.68 -11.74 19.17
N ILE A 107 2.90 -10.80 19.73
CA ILE A 107 2.73 -10.67 21.18
C ILE A 107 2.19 -11.98 21.79
N ARG A 108 1.21 -12.61 21.14
CA ARG A 108 0.56 -13.83 21.65
C ARG A 108 1.43 -15.08 21.51
N VAL A 109 2.20 -15.20 20.43
CA VAL A 109 2.98 -16.41 20.10
C VAL A 109 4.39 -16.34 20.65
N ILE A 110 5.05 -15.19 20.48
CA ILE A 110 6.47 -15.02 20.79
C ILE A 110 6.64 -14.20 22.05
N GLY A 111 5.91 -13.11 22.23
CA GLY A 111 6.00 -12.21 23.38
C GLY A 111 6.03 -10.74 22.98
N ASP A 112 5.72 -9.87 23.94
CA ASP A 112 5.72 -8.41 23.77
C ASP A 112 7.13 -7.81 23.63
N ASP A 113 8.15 -8.50 24.12
CA ASP A 113 9.57 -8.16 24.05
C ASP A 113 10.26 -8.58 22.74
N SER A 114 9.54 -9.22 21.82
CA SER A 114 10.09 -9.80 20.59
C SER A 114 10.70 -8.76 19.64
N ASN A 115 11.87 -9.05 19.08
CA ASN A 115 12.51 -8.26 18.03
C ASN A 115 11.76 -8.33 16.70
N VAL A 116 10.91 -9.34 16.50
CA VAL A 116 9.99 -9.42 15.35
C VAL A 116 9.09 -8.18 15.28
N ARG A 117 8.66 -7.64 16.43
CA ARG A 117 7.85 -6.41 16.48
C ARG A 117 8.61 -5.18 15.95
N LYS A 118 9.90 -5.09 16.27
CA LYS A 118 10.78 -4.03 15.76
C LYS A 118 10.96 -4.16 14.25
N ARG A 119 11.13 -5.39 13.75
CA ARG A 119 11.18 -5.64 12.29
C ARG A 119 9.88 -5.26 11.59
N LEU A 120 8.73 -5.59 12.16
CA LEU A 120 7.42 -5.21 11.60
C LEU A 120 7.27 -3.68 11.52
N THR A 121 7.68 -2.98 12.57
CA THR A 121 7.65 -1.51 12.62
C THR A 121 8.61 -0.88 11.59
N ASN A 122 9.81 -1.45 11.44
CA ASN A 122 10.78 -0.99 10.44
C ASN A 122 10.30 -1.26 9.01
N LEU A 123 9.70 -2.43 8.77
CA LEU A 123 9.12 -2.76 7.47
C LEU A 123 8.00 -1.78 7.09
N GLU A 124 7.07 -1.49 8.01
CA GLU A 124 6.04 -0.47 7.80
C GLU A 124 6.66 0.89 7.45
N LYS A 125 7.67 1.32 8.21
CA LYS A 125 8.39 2.57 7.96
C LYS A 125 9.04 2.60 6.57
N ASP A 126 9.72 1.53 6.18
CA ASP A 126 10.45 1.49 4.91
C ASP A 126 9.52 1.34 3.69
N LEU A 127 8.39 0.65 3.84
CA LEU A 127 7.32 0.62 2.84
C LEU A 127 6.65 2.00 2.71
N ASN A 128 6.39 2.70 3.81
CA ASN A 128 5.89 4.08 3.78
C ASN A 128 6.84 5.03 3.02
N LYS A 129 8.15 4.89 3.20
CA LYS A 129 9.13 5.64 2.39
C LYS A 129 9.02 5.33 0.89
N GLN A 130 8.69 4.08 0.51
CA GLN A 130 8.46 3.76 -0.90
C GLN A 130 7.17 4.42 -1.41
N ILE A 131 6.11 4.46 -0.61
CA ILE A 131 4.87 5.19 -0.95
C ILE A 131 5.17 6.68 -1.16
N ASP A 132 5.98 7.28 -0.29
CA ASP A 132 6.38 8.70 -0.39
C ASP A 132 7.19 9.01 -1.66
N LYS A 133 7.90 8.03 -2.24
CA LYS A 133 8.56 8.21 -3.54
C LYS A 133 7.57 8.26 -4.70
N VAL A 134 6.44 7.56 -4.60
CA VAL A 134 5.40 7.57 -5.65
C VAL A 134 4.55 8.83 -5.52
N ILE A 135 4.14 9.16 -4.29
CA ILE A 135 3.31 10.33 -3.99
C ILE A 135 4.04 11.14 -2.91
N GLU A 136 4.77 12.15 -3.35
CA GLU A 136 5.50 13.08 -2.50
C GLU A 136 4.53 14.14 -1.96
N THR A 137 4.41 14.24 -0.63
CA THR A 137 3.65 15.31 0.01
C THR A 137 4.52 16.55 0.16
N ARG A 138 3.98 17.72 -0.19
CA ARG A 138 4.66 19.01 -0.17
C ARG A 138 3.87 19.99 0.69
N GLN A 139 4.48 21.13 1.04
CA GLN A 139 3.80 22.17 1.82
C GLN A 139 2.61 22.78 1.07
N ASP A 140 2.71 22.88 -0.26
CA ASP A 140 1.75 23.52 -1.15
C ASP A 140 0.91 22.53 -1.96
N GLY A 141 1.08 21.21 -1.75
CA GLY A 141 0.30 20.17 -2.40
C GLY A 141 1.04 18.82 -2.49
N PHE A 142 1.12 18.21 -3.67
CA PHE A 142 1.78 16.91 -3.85
C PHE A 142 2.36 16.75 -5.26
N THR A 143 3.31 15.81 -5.38
CA THR A 143 3.81 15.31 -6.67
C THR A 143 3.58 13.81 -6.77
N PHE A 144 3.01 13.36 -7.88
CA PHE A 144 2.96 11.96 -8.28
C PHE A 144 4.03 11.67 -9.32
N HIS A 145 4.85 10.66 -9.05
CA HIS A 145 6.00 10.24 -9.88
C HIS A 145 5.69 8.87 -10.51
N HIS A 146 5.24 8.84 -11.77
CA HIS A 146 4.83 7.57 -12.39
C HIS A 146 6.02 6.62 -12.58
N GLN A 147 7.22 7.15 -12.81
CA GLN A 147 8.43 6.34 -13.01
C GLN A 147 8.85 5.62 -11.73
N ALA A 148 8.50 6.15 -10.55
CA ALA A 148 8.81 5.53 -9.27
C ALA A 148 8.01 4.24 -9.03
N LEU A 149 6.91 4.00 -9.75
CA LEU A 149 6.04 2.84 -9.54
C LEU A 149 6.77 1.50 -9.67
N SER A 150 7.58 1.32 -10.71
CA SER A 150 8.30 0.06 -10.96
C SER A 150 9.43 -0.18 -9.96
N GLU A 151 10.15 0.88 -9.58
CA GLU A 151 11.17 0.83 -8.53
C GLU A 151 10.54 0.46 -7.19
N VAL A 152 9.43 1.10 -6.84
CA VAL A 152 8.72 0.89 -5.57
C VAL A 152 8.11 -0.49 -5.50
N GLU A 153 7.58 -1.04 -6.60
CA GLU A 153 7.12 -2.44 -6.64
C GLU A 153 8.29 -3.39 -6.35
N THR A 154 9.40 -3.23 -7.08
CA THR A 154 10.58 -4.09 -6.92
C THR A 154 11.16 -3.99 -5.51
N LYS A 155 11.37 -2.76 -5.03
CA LYS A 155 11.95 -2.51 -3.71
C LYS A 155 11.01 -2.93 -2.59
N GLY A 156 9.70 -2.75 -2.75
CA GLY A 156 8.69 -3.21 -1.81
C GLY A 156 8.73 -4.72 -1.63
N ARG A 157 8.80 -5.49 -2.74
CA ARG A 157 8.96 -6.95 -2.69
C ARG A 157 10.25 -7.35 -1.98
N GLN A 158 11.36 -6.67 -2.27
CA GLN A 158 12.63 -6.92 -1.59
C GLN A 158 12.51 -6.67 -0.07
N LEU A 159 11.97 -5.52 0.34
CA LEU A 159 11.82 -5.16 1.76
C LEU A 159 10.99 -6.19 2.53
N VAL A 160 9.90 -6.66 1.93
CA VAL A 160 9.07 -7.72 2.51
C VAL A 160 9.87 -9.02 2.66
N ASN A 161 10.55 -9.48 1.60
CA ASN A 161 11.34 -10.72 1.65
C ASN A 161 12.48 -10.66 2.68
N ASP A 162 13.23 -9.55 2.70
CA ASP A 162 14.33 -9.34 3.65
C ASP A 162 13.81 -9.32 5.10
N SER A 163 12.68 -8.65 5.31
CA SER A 163 12.03 -8.59 6.63
C SER A 163 11.54 -9.97 7.07
N LEU A 164 10.96 -10.76 6.18
CA LEU A 164 10.52 -12.13 6.47
C LEU A 164 11.69 -13.02 6.88
N GLY A 165 12.82 -12.98 6.15
CA GLY A 165 14.02 -13.72 6.51
C GLY A 165 14.53 -13.36 7.92
N GLY A 166 14.58 -12.07 8.23
CA GLY A 166 14.97 -11.58 9.54
C GLY A 166 13.98 -11.95 10.66
N MET A 167 12.67 -11.89 10.39
CA MET A 167 11.64 -12.29 11.36
C MET A 167 11.70 -13.79 11.66
N LEU A 168 11.96 -14.64 10.67
CA LEU A 168 12.14 -16.09 10.88
C LEU A 168 13.35 -16.37 11.78
N GLN A 169 14.47 -15.69 11.54
CA GLN A 169 15.66 -15.82 12.37
C GLN A 169 15.39 -15.38 13.82
N ASP A 170 14.79 -14.21 14.03
CA ASP A 170 14.45 -13.70 15.35
C ASP A 170 13.48 -14.66 16.07
N SER A 171 12.46 -15.15 15.35
CA SER A 171 11.47 -16.08 15.89
C SER A 171 12.13 -17.37 16.39
N ILE A 172 13.05 -17.96 15.61
CA ILE A 172 13.79 -19.17 15.99
C ILE A 172 14.65 -18.91 17.24
N ASN A 173 15.40 -17.80 17.24
CA ASN A 173 16.28 -17.44 18.35
C ASN A 173 15.49 -17.19 19.64
N GLU A 174 14.38 -16.47 19.56
CA GLU A 174 13.57 -16.07 20.70
C GLU A 174 12.74 -17.24 21.26
N MET A 175 12.11 -18.04 20.40
CA MET A 175 11.39 -19.24 20.84
C MET A 175 12.35 -20.30 21.38
N GLY A 176 13.51 -20.50 20.74
CA GLY A 176 14.55 -21.42 21.23
C GLY A 176 15.05 -21.02 22.62
N ARG A 177 15.31 -19.73 22.84
CA ARG A 177 15.69 -19.21 24.15
C ARG A 177 14.58 -19.34 25.19
N LYS A 178 13.32 -19.04 24.83
CA LYS A 178 12.18 -19.22 25.76
C LYS A 178 12.06 -20.67 26.20
N GLN A 179 12.22 -21.62 25.29
CA GLN A 179 12.15 -23.05 25.62
C GLN A 179 13.29 -23.50 26.55
N LEU A 180 14.49 -22.94 26.42
CA LEU A 180 15.62 -23.20 27.32
C LEU A 180 15.45 -22.53 28.70
N LEU A 181 14.90 -21.31 28.76
CA LEU A 181 14.70 -20.55 29.99
C LEU A 181 13.49 -21.00 30.80
N SER A 182 12.54 -21.73 30.21
CA SER A 182 11.29 -22.10 30.88
C SER A 182 11.44 -23.15 31.98
N GLY A 183 12.60 -23.82 32.12
CA GLY A 183 13.10 -24.48 33.34
C GLY A 183 12.22 -25.50 34.10
N GLY A 184 10.98 -25.77 33.69
CA GLY A 184 10.02 -26.59 34.43
C GLY A 184 8.73 -26.83 33.64
N ASP A 185 8.28 -28.08 33.69
CA ASP A 185 7.03 -28.63 33.14
C ASP A 185 6.55 -28.03 31.81
N SER A 186 7.44 -28.10 30.82
CA SER A 186 7.24 -27.68 29.42
C SER A 186 5.89 -28.11 28.85
N GLN A 187 5.33 -29.21 29.37
CA GLN A 187 4.06 -29.78 28.98
C GLN A 187 2.86 -28.89 29.36
N LYS A 188 2.84 -28.24 30.53
CA LYS A 188 1.76 -27.32 30.94
C LYS A 188 1.82 -25.99 30.19
N ALA A 189 3.01 -25.44 29.99
CA ALA A 189 3.21 -24.26 29.17
C ALA A 189 2.79 -24.51 27.71
N LEU A 190 3.16 -25.67 27.15
CA LEU A 190 2.74 -26.09 25.82
C LEU A 190 1.22 -26.35 25.75
N GLN A 191 0.60 -26.92 26.79
CA GLN A 191 -0.82 -27.22 26.83
C GLN A 191 -1.69 -25.95 26.95
N GLY A 192 -1.25 -24.94 27.69
CA GLY A 192 -1.87 -23.61 27.72
C GLY A 192 -1.73 -22.86 26.38
N LEU A 193 -0.57 -22.98 25.72
CA LEU A 193 -0.38 -22.53 24.35
C LEU A 193 -1.33 -23.27 23.39
N LEU A 194 -1.37 -24.60 23.41
CA LEU A 194 -2.22 -25.43 22.54
C LEU A 194 -3.72 -25.19 22.74
N GLY A 195 -4.17 -24.93 23.97
CA GLY A 195 -5.56 -24.55 24.25
C GLY A 195 -5.92 -23.18 23.68
N ASN A 196 -5.03 -22.19 23.82
CA ASN A 196 -5.21 -20.85 23.24
C ASN A 196 -4.97 -20.81 21.72
N LEU A 197 -4.23 -21.77 21.15
CA LEU A 197 -3.94 -21.87 19.73
C LEU A 197 -5.18 -22.18 18.90
N GLY A 198 -6.15 -22.94 19.43
CA GLY A 198 -7.40 -23.25 18.70
C GLY A 198 -8.31 -22.03 18.51
N GLY A 199 -8.40 -21.15 19.52
CA GLY A 199 -9.09 -19.86 19.42
C GLY A 199 -8.30 -18.86 18.59
N LEU A 200 -6.99 -18.79 18.82
CA LEU A 200 -6.08 -17.94 18.04
C LEU A 200 -6.13 -18.27 16.56
N GLN A 201 -6.12 -19.55 16.17
CA GLN A 201 -6.17 -19.95 14.77
C GLN A 201 -7.42 -19.39 14.07
N LYS A 202 -8.59 -19.46 14.71
CA LYS A 202 -9.84 -18.92 14.17
C LYS A 202 -9.85 -17.40 14.11
N ASP A 203 -9.39 -16.74 15.17
CA ASP A 203 -9.30 -15.28 15.22
C ASP A 203 -8.34 -14.76 14.14
N LEU A 204 -7.20 -15.43 13.98
CA LEU A 204 -6.22 -15.10 12.95
C LEU A 204 -6.78 -15.33 11.56
N GLU A 205 -7.43 -16.46 11.30
CA GLU A 205 -8.04 -16.76 10.01
C GLU A 205 -9.10 -15.71 9.64
N SER A 206 -9.94 -15.32 10.61
CA SER A 206 -10.95 -14.27 10.40
C SER A 206 -10.32 -12.91 10.12
N GLU A 207 -9.32 -12.49 10.90
CA GLU A 207 -8.60 -11.23 10.69
C GLU A 207 -7.87 -11.24 9.35
N TRP A 208 -7.27 -12.37 8.96
CA TRP A 208 -6.59 -12.51 7.67
C TRP A 208 -7.55 -12.35 6.50
N LYS A 209 -8.69 -13.05 6.55
CA LYS A 209 -9.72 -12.96 5.52
C LYS A 209 -10.27 -11.54 5.42
N ASN A 210 -10.44 -10.85 6.55
CA ASN A 210 -10.87 -9.46 6.57
C ASN A 210 -9.81 -8.54 5.92
N GLN A 211 -8.53 -8.73 6.22
CA GLN A 211 -7.45 -7.96 5.59
C GLN A 211 -7.34 -8.24 4.10
N GLU A 212 -7.38 -9.51 3.67
CA GLU A 212 -7.33 -9.88 2.25
C GLU A 212 -8.48 -9.25 1.47
N ASN A 213 -9.73 -9.38 1.97
CA ASN A 213 -10.89 -8.74 1.36
C ASN A 213 -10.72 -7.22 1.32
N SER A 214 -10.21 -6.61 2.39
CA SER A 214 -9.98 -5.17 2.43
C SER A 214 -8.95 -4.71 1.40
N PHE A 215 -7.87 -5.46 1.19
CA PHE A 215 -6.87 -5.18 0.16
C PHE A 215 -7.42 -5.36 -1.26
N GLN A 216 -8.22 -6.40 -1.50
CA GLN A 216 -8.86 -6.63 -2.79
C GLN A 216 -9.81 -5.48 -3.15
N GLN A 217 -10.68 -5.08 -2.22
CA GLN A 217 -11.59 -3.94 -2.41
C GLN A 217 -10.82 -2.64 -2.62
N PHE A 218 -9.76 -2.41 -1.84
CA PHE A 218 -8.90 -1.25 -2.01
C PHE A 218 -8.25 -1.23 -3.40
N GLY A 219 -7.68 -2.35 -3.85
CA GLY A 219 -7.11 -2.47 -5.20
C GLY A 219 -8.12 -2.15 -6.30
N GLN A 220 -9.37 -2.61 -6.13
CA GLN A 220 -10.47 -2.29 -7.05
C GLN A 220 -10.79 -0.81 -7.10
N GLN A 221 -10.88 -0.16 -5.94
CA GLN A 221 -11.13 1.27 -5.85
C GLN A 221 -10.00 2.11 -6.46
N VAL A 222 -8.74 1.75 -6.16
CA VAL A 222 -7.56 2.40 -6.75
C VAL A 222 -7.61 2.31 -8.27
N CYS A 223 -7.82 1.11 -8.81
CA CYS A 223 -7.87 0.92 -10.26
C CYS A 223 -9.03 1.66 -10.92
N SER A 224 -10.22 1.66 -10.29
CA SER A 224 -11.38 2.42 -10.78
C SER A 224 -11.07 3.92 -10.85
N LYS A 225 -10.47 4.49 -9.78
CA LYS A 225 -10.05 5.89 -9.74
C LYS A 225 -9.00 6.21 -10.79
N VAL A 226 -7.93 5.43 -10.86
CA VAL A 226 -6.86 5.62 -11.87
C VAL A 226 -7.40 5.52 -13.30
N THR A 227 -8.30 4.58 -13.55
CA THR A 227 -8.95 4.43 -14.86
C THR A 227 -9.81 5.65 -15.19
N SER A 228 -10.59 6.14 -14.22
CA SER A 228 -11.41 7.33 -14.40
C SER A 228 -10.55 8.58 -14.66
N LEU A 229 -9.45 8.75 -13.92
CA LEU A 229 -8.51 9.86 -14.14
C LEU A 229 -7.92 9.82 -15.56
N GLU A 230 -7.53 8.65 -16.06
CA GLU A 230 -6.98 8.53 -17.41
C GLU A 230 -8.05 8.78 -18.49
N GLN A 231 -9.27 8.30 -18.29
CA GLN A 231 -10.39 8.57 -19.21
C GLN A 231 -10.71 10.06 -19.27
N GLN A 232 -10.77 10.73 -18.11
CA GLN A 232 -11.00 12.18 -18.03
C GLN A 232 -9.86 12.96 -18.72
N ARG A 233 -8.60 12.56 -18.51
CA ARG A 233 -7.44 13.13 -19.17
C ARG A 233 -7.54 13.02 -20.69
N ILE A 234 -7.80 11.82 -21.21
CA ILE A 234 -7.92 11.56 -22.65
C ILE A 234 -9.07 12.37 -23.24
N ALA A 235 -10.23 12.39 -22.59
CA ALA A 235 -11.39 13.16 -23.04
C ALA A 235 -11.08 14.67 -23.10
N LEU A 236 -10.46 15.21 -22.06
CA LEU A 236 -10.06 16.62 -22.01
C LEU A 236 -9.07 16.93 -23.14
N LEU A 237 -7.99 16.16 -23.27
CA LEU A 237 -6.99 16.36 -24.32
C LEU A 237 -7.56 16.26 -25.74
N ASN A 238 -8.52 15.36 -25.97
CA ASN A 238 -9.16 15.25 -27.28
C ASN A 238 -10.13 16.41 -27.56
N SER A 239 -10.71 17.01 -26.52
CA SER A 239 -11.64 18.13 -26.68
C SER A 239 -10.93 19.45 -26.98
N ILE A 240 -9.68 19.63 -26.54
CA ILE A 240 -8.94 20.91 -26.60
C ILE A 240 -7.86 20.96 -27.70
N LYS A 241 -7.65 19.87 -28.42
CA LYS A 241 -6.78 19.80 -29.61
C LYS A 241 -7.56 20.26 -30.84
#